data_AF-A0A2E8XAV8-F1
#
_entry.id   AF-A0A2E8XAV8-F1
#
_cell.length_a   1.000
_cell.length_b   1.000
_cell.length_c   1.000
_cell.angle_alpha   90.00
_cell.angle_beta   90.00
_cell.angle_gamma   90.00
#
_symmetry.space_group_name_H-M   'P 1'
#
loop_
_entity.id
_entity.type
_entity.pdbx_description
1 polymer ?
#
loop_
_entity_poly.entity_id
_entity_poly.type
_entity_poly.pdbx_seq_one_letter_code
_entity_poly.pdbx_strand_id
1 'polypeptide(L)' 'MIQNFLLMNGYGLFVWSSFIITFIVCGLFYYKTYKTLKKYEREFAKEINELSAEQKKLVVENSKIASQVLSSYSKTI' A
#
# COMPACT_ATOMS: atom_id res chain seq x y z
N MET A 1 -34.60 -1.23 -16.88
CA MET A 1 -33.87 -0.17 -16.14
C MET A 1 -32.37 -0.48 -16.06
N ILE A 2 -31.96 -1.61 -15.48
CA ILE A 2 -30.54 -2.04 -15.39
C ILE A 2 -29.87 -2.16 -16.77
N GLN A 3 -30.55 -2.73 -17.78
CA GLN A 3 -29.95 -2.87 -19.11
C GLN A 3 -29.63 -1.52 -19.76
N ASN A 4 -30.50 -0.51 -19.61
CA ASN A 4 -30.24 0.84 -20.15
C ASN A 4 -29.04 1.50 -19.46
N PHE A 5 -28.86 1.25 -18.16
CA PHE A 5 -27.70 1.71 -17.41
C PHE A 5 -26.40 1.04 -17.89
N LEU A 6 -26.43 -0.27 -18.13
CA LEU A 6 -25.26 -1.01 -18.60
C LEU A 6 -24.91 -0.72 -20.07
N LEU A 7 -25.91 -0.63 -20.94
CA LEU A 7 -25.73 -0.34 -22.37
C LEU A 7 -25.40 1.13 -22.65
N MET A 8 -25.72 2.06 -21.74
CA MET A 8 -25.51 3.51 -21.89
C MET A 8 -25.85 4.01 -23.30
N ASN A 9 -27.05 3.70 -23.79
CA ASN A 9 -27.50 4.06 -25.14
C ASN A 9 -26.53 3.64 -26.28
N GLY A 10 -25.86 2.50 -26.12
CA GLY A 10 -24.87 1.98 -27.08
C GLY A 10 -23.41 2.27 -26.72
N TYR A 11 -23.14 3.15 -25.75
CA TYR A 11 -21.78 3.52 -25.34
C TYR A 11 -21.21 2.68 -24.20
N GLY A 12 -22.00 1.77 -23.62
CA GLY A 12 -21.64 1.02 -22.43
C GLY A 12 -20.31 0.27 -22.56
N LEU A 13 -20.07 -0.35 -23.72
CA LEU A 13 -18.82 -1.08 -23.97
C LEU A 13 -17.59 -0.18 -23.79
N PHE A 14 -17.61 1.03 -24.35
CA PHE A 14 -16.50 1.97 -24.24
C PHE A 14 -16.31 2.45 -22.81
N VAL A 15 -17.42 2.83 -22.15
CA VAL A 15 -17.38 3.35 -20.78
C VAL A 15 -16.85 2.30 -19.81
N TRP A 16 -17.41 1.08 -19.83
CA TRP A 16 -16.96 0.00 -18.95
C TRP A 16 -15.52 -0.43 -19.27
N SER A 17 -15.13 -0.46 -20.54
CA SER A 17 -13.75 -0.77 -20.92
C SER A 17 -12.77 0.29 -20.39
N SER A 18 -13.10 1.58 -20.48
CA SER A 18 -12.29 2.66 -19.91
C SER A 18 -12.12 2.49 -18.40
N PHE A 19 -13.20 2.23 -17.66
CA PHE A 19 -13.12 1.98 -16.22
C PHE A 19 -12.25 0.76 -15.90
N ILE A 20 -12.45 -0.37 -16.59
CA ILE A 20 -11.66 -1.59 -16.37
C ILE A 20 -10.18 -1.31 -16.60
N ILE A 21 -9.82 -0.64 -17.70
CA ILE A 21 -8.43 -0.30 -18.00
C ILE A 21 -7.85 0.61 -16.91
N THR A 22 -8.58 1.65 -16.49
CA THR A 22 -8.15 2.54 -15.41
C THR A 22 -7.94 1.77 -14.10
N PHE A 23 -8.87 0.92 -13.69
CA PHE A 23 -8.74 0.11 -12.49
C PHE A 23 -7.55 -0.86 -12.56
N ILE A 24 -7.31 -1.47 -13.73
CA ILE A 24 -6.14 -2.34 -13.93
C ILE A 24 -4.85 -1.54 -13.78
N VAL A 25 -4.72 -0.40 -14.46
CA VAL A 25 -3.50 0.43 -14.40
C VAL A 25 -3.26 0.95 -12.99
N CYS A 26 -4.28 1.51 -12.34
CA CYS A 26 -4.19 1.98 -10.96
C CYS A 26 -3.88 0.83 -10.00
N GLY A 27 -4.51 -0.34 -10.18
CA GLY A 27 -4.29 -1.53 -9.36
C GLY A 27 -2.86 -2.05 -9.48
N LEU A 28 -2.32 -2.15 -10.70
CA LEU A 28 -0.95 -2.56 -10.94
C LEU A 28 0.05 -1.57 -10.35
N PHE A 29 -0.19 -0.27 -10.53
CA PHE A 29 0.67 0.78 -9.96
C PHE A 29 0.64 0.77 -8.42
N TYR A 30 -0.55 0.64 -7.84
CA TYR A 30 -0.74 0.50 -6.40
C TYR A 30 0.00 -0.72 -5.87
N TYR A 31 -0.16 -1.88 -6.50
CA TYR A 31 0.49 -3.12 -6.08
C TYR A 31 2.02 -3.01 -6.11
N LYS A 32 2.59 -2.43 -7.17
CA LYS A 32 4.04 -2.19 -7.26
C LYS A 32 4.53 -1.27 -6.14
N THR A 33 3.85 -0.15 -5.93
CA THR A 33 4.19 0.82 -4.89
C THR A 33 4.07 0.22 -3.49
N TYR A 34 3.01 -0.55 -3.24
CA TYR A 34 2.78 -1.25 -1.98
C TYR A 34 3.87 -2.29 -1.68
N LYS A 35 4.31 -3.05 -2.69
CA LYS A 35 5.41 -4.01 -2.54
C LYS A 35 6.72 -3.30 -2.18
N THR A 36 6.99 -2.17 -2.81
CA THR A 36 8.17 -1.33 -2.50
C THR A 36 8.09 -0.75 -1.09
N LEU A 37 6.93 -0.24 -0.68
CA LEU A 37 6.71 0.25 0.69
C LEU A 37 7.00 -0.84 1.72
N LYS A 38 6.43 -2.03 1.54
CA LYS A 38 6.68 -3.18 2.44
C LYS A 38 8.15 -3.61 2.48
N LYS A 39 8.87 -3.46 1.37
CA LYS A 39 10.32 -3.73 1.35
C LYS A 39 11.05 -2.75 2.26
N TYR A 40 10.78 -1.45 2.12
CA TYR A 40 11.40 -0.42 2.98
C TYR A 40 11.02 -0.57 4.45
N GLU A 41 9.77 -0.90 4.77
CA GLU A 41 9.35 -1.16 6.16
C GLU A 41 10.13 -2.32 6.79
N ARG A 42 10.40 -3.38 6.02
CA ARG A 42 11.20 -4.53 6.49
C ARG A 42 12.67 -4.18 6.68
N GLU A 43 13.27 -3.47 5.72
CA GLU A 43 14.66 -3.02 5.82
C GLU A 43 14.84 -2.09 7.04
N PHE A 44 13.93 -1.15 7.22
CA PHE A 44 13.89 -0.26 8.37
C PHE A 44 13.74 -1.02 9.70
N ALA A 45 12.84 -2.00 9.78
CA ALA A 45 12.67 -2.81 10.98
C ALA A 45 13.92 -3.62 11.32
N LYS A 46 14.64 -4.12 10.29
CA LYS A 46 15.91 -4.83 10.47
C LYS A 46 16.99 -3.89 11.02
N GLU A 47 17.16 -2.72 10.41
CA GLU A 47 18.14 -1.72 10.85
C GLU A 47 17.89 -1.28 12.30
N ILE A 48 16.63 -1.03 12.69
CA ILE A 48 16.31 -0.69 14.08
C ILE A 48 16.55 -1.85 15.06
N ASN A 49 16.35 -3.09 14.65
CA ASN A 49 16.65 -4.23 15.50
C ASN A 49 18.15 -4.47 15.68
N GLU A 50 18.98 -3.98 14.75
CA GLU A 50 20.45 -4.01 14.86
C GLU A 50 21.00 -2.83 15.71
N LEU A 51 20.21 -1.77 15.92
CA LEU A 51 20.55 -0.65 16.81
C LEU A 51 20.61 -1.07 18.29
N SER A 52 21.42 -0.35 19.09
CA SER A 52 21.46 -0.55 20.54
C SER A 52 20.12 -0.17 21.20
N ALA A 53 19.83 -0.75 22.38
CA ALA A 53 18.56 -0.53 23.08
C ALA A 53 18.26 0.95 23.34
N GLU A 54 19.29 1.76 23.63
CA GLU A 54 19.16 3.20 23.82
C GLU A 54 18.80 3.93 22.53
N GLN A 55 19.49 3.62 21.42
CA GLN A 55 19.23 4.24 20.13
C GLN A 55 17.85 3.84 19.58
N LYS A 56 17.45 2.57 19.74
CA LYS A 56 16.12 2.09 19.39
C LYS A 56 15.02 2.82 20.15
N LYS A 57 15.20 3.06 21.45
CA LYS A 57 14.25 3.81 22.28
C LYS A 57 14.12 5.26 21.79
N LEU A 58 15.25 5.92 21.50
CA LEU A 58 15.26 7.28 20.96
C LEU A 58 14.54 7.38 19.61
N VAL A 59 14.79 6.46 18.68
CA VAL A 59 14.15 6.48 17.34
C VAL A 59 12.63 6.27 17.44
N VAL A 60 12.17 5.38 18.33
CA VAL A 60 10.74 5.14 18.56
C VAL A 60 10.05 6.34 19.20
N GLU A 61 10.71 7.00 20.15
CA GLU A 61 10.17 8.16 20.86
C GLU A 61 10.11 9.41 19.97
N ASN A 62 11.11 9.60 19.10
CA ASN A 62 11.18 10.75 18.19
C ASN A 62 10.37 10.56 16.89
N SER A 63 9.95 9.34 16.55
CA SER A 63 9.23 9.07 15.30
C SER A 63 8.01 8.19 15.49
N LYS A 64 6.83 8.80 15.29
CA LYS A 64 5.55 8.08 15.24
C LYS A 64 5.55 7.00 14.15
N ILE A 65 6.18 7.28 13.00
CA ILE A 65 6.30 6.34 11.89
C ILE A 65 7.13 5.14 12.31
N ALA A 66 8.25 5.35 13.01
CA ALA A 66 9.08 4.25 13.49
C ALA A 66 8.32 3.31 14.44
N SER A 67 7.56 3.88 15.39
CA SER A 67 6.71 3.12 16.31
C SER A 67 5.68 2.26 15.56
N GLN A 68 5.08 2.81 14.50
CA GLN A 68 4.04 2.15 13.73
C GLN A 68 4.60 1.01 12.87
N VAL A 69 5.75 1.21 12.22
CA VAL A 69 6.43 0.19 11.42
C VAL A 69 6.88 -1.00 12.29
N LEU A 70 7.49 -0.73 13.45
CA LEU A 70 7.92 -1.79 14.39
C LEU A 70 6.74 -2.57 14.97
N SER A 71 5.65 -1.89 15.34
CA SER A 71 4.45 -2.56 15.83
C SER A 71 3.83 -3.47 14.76
N SER A 72 3.83 -3.05 13.49
CA SER A 72 3.33 -3.85 12.37
C SER A 72 4.24 -5.02 12.02
N TYR A 73 5.56 -4.82 12.10
CA TYR A 73 6.56 -5.87 11.92
C TYR A 73 6.47 -6.94 13.01
N SER A 74 6.33 -6.54 14.28
CA SER A 74 6.23 -7.47 15.42
C SER A 74 5.00 -8.39 15.38
N LYS A 75 3.91 -7.96 14.71
CA LYS A 75 2.70 -8.79 14.51
C LYS A 75 2.84 -9.81 13.37
N THR A 76 3.88 -9.68 12.55
CA THR A 76 4.10 -10.52 11.36
C THR A 76 5.10 -11.66 11.64
N ILE A 77 5.79 -11.64 12.80
CA ILE A 77 6.66 -12.70 13.33
C ILE A 77 5.88 -13.47 14.39
#